data_AF-A0A852ZZ98-F1
#
_entry.id   AF-A0A852ZZ98-F1
#
_cell.length_a   1.000
_cell.length_b   1.000
_cell.length_c   1.000
_cell.angle_alpha   90.00
_cell.angle_beta   90.00
_cell.angle_gamma   90.00
#
_symmetry.space_group_name_H-M   'P 1'
#
loop_
_entity.id
_entity.type
_entity.pdbx_description
1 polymer ?
#
loop_
_entity_poly.entity_id
_entity_poly.type
_entity_poly.pdbx_seq_one_letter_code
_entity_poly.pdbx_strand_id
1 'polypeptide(L)' 'MVELRQGFTRNVQGLGHRGLGDLEVRIRDHADLERAGDLIRRALETS' A
#
# COMPACT_ATOMS: atom_id res chain seq x y z
N MET A 1 -8.53 -0.81 -7.84
CA MET A 1 -7.33 -1.54 -8.32
C MET A 1 -6.08 -0.70 -8.03
N VAL A 2 -5.06 -1.32 -7.45
CA VAL A 2 -3.75 -0.71 -7.15
C VAL A 2 -2.68 -1.44 -7.95
N GLU A 3 -1.72 -0.72 -8.51
CA GLU A 3 -0.64 -1.29 -9.31
C GLU A 3 0.47 -1.88 -8.43
N LEU A 4 0.90 -3.10 -8.74
CA LEU A 4 2.02 -3.75 -8.07
C LEU A 4 3.34 -3.34 -8.73
N ARG A 5 4.19 -2.66 -7.98
CA ARG A 5 5.48 -2.12 -8.41
C ARG A 5 6.58 -2.74 -7.57
N GLN A 6 7.53 -3.40 -8.22
CA GLN A 6 8.62 -4.08 -7.54
C GLN A 6 9.37 -3.12 -6.59
N GLY A 7 9.49 -3.54 -5.33
CA GLY A 7 10.15 -2.76 -4.28
C GLY A 7 9.31 -1.66 -3.65
N PHE A 8 8.11 -1.36 -4.16
CA PHE A 8 7.22 -0.32 -3.61
C PHE A 8 5.90 -0.91 -3.11
N THR A 9 5.18 -1.70 -3.91
CA THR A 9 3.90 -2.33 -3.52
C THR A 9 3.98 -3.85 -3.61
N ARG A 10 3.36 -4.54 -2.64
CA ARG A 10 3.30 -6.00 -2.57
C ARG A 10 1.89 -6.45 -2.17
N ASN A 11 1.35 -7.43 -2.91
CA ASN A 11 0.13 -8.11 -2.51
C ASN A 11 0.44 -9.01 -1.29
N VAL A 12 -0.33 -8.83 -0.21
CA VAL A 12 -0.23 -9.60 1.03
C VAL A 12 -1.56 -10.21 1.45
N GLN A 13 -2.52 -10.32 0.51
CA GLN A 13 -3.81 -10.96 0.73
C GLN A 13 -3.63 -12.36 1.32
N GLY A 14 -4.26 -12.61 2.47
CA GLY A 14 -4.18 -13.88 3.19
C GLY A 14 -2.88 -14.13 3.97
N LEU A 15 -1.90 -13.22 3.92
CA LEU A 15 -0.65 -13.31 4.72
C LEU A 15 -0.72 -12.54 6.05
N GLY A 16 -1.62 -11.56 6.16
CA GLY A 16 -1.77 -10.73 7.37
C GLY A 16 -2.76 -11.31 8.39
N HIS A 17 -2.54 -11.01 9.68
CA HIS A 17 -3.59 -11.09 10.70
C HIS A 17 -4.77 -10.18 10.29
N ARG A 18 -6.01 -10.57 10.62
CA ARG A 18 -7.23 -9.78 10.36
C ARG A 18 -7.02 -8.33 10.81
N GLY A 19 -6.84 -7.41 9.84
CA GLY A 19 -6.62 -5.98 10.10
C GLY A 19 -5.49 -5.32 9.30
N LEU A 20 -4.56 -6.09 8.69
CA LEU A 20 -3.44 -5.51 7.92
C LEU A 20 -3.76 -5.15 6.46
N GLY A 21 -4.96 -5.46 5.98
CA GLY A 21 -5.36 -5.25 4.59
C GLY A 21 -4.65 -6.20 3.60
N ASP A 22 -4.95 -6.04 2.31
CA ASP A 22 -4.46 -6.92 1.23
C ASP A 22 -3.20 -6.38 0.52
N LEU A 23 -2.75 -5.17 0.88
CA LEU A 23 -1.67 -4.46 0.20
C LEU A 23 -0.67 -3.91 1.21
N GLU A 24 0.61 -4.22 0.99
CA GLU A 24 1.74 -3.61 1.70
C GLU A 24 2.40 -2.56 0.80
N VAL A 25 2.74 -1.40 1.37
CA VAL A 25 3.51 -0.32 0.72
C VAL A 25 4.82 -0.15 1.48
N ARG A 26 5.96 -0.13 0.76
CA ARG A 26 7.30 0.07 1.31
C ARG A 26 7.82 1.45 0.94
N ILE A 27 8.22 2.22 1.94
CA ILE A 27 8.80 3.57 1.77
C ILE A 27 10.30 3.48 1.99
N ARG A 28 11.10 3.76 0.95
CA ARG A 28 12.57 3.71 1.02
C ARG A 28 13.23 5.07 0.84
N ASP A 29 12.53 5.99 0.20
CA ASP A 29 12.99 7.35 -0.07
C ASP A 29 11.83 8.35 -0.08
N HIS A 30 12.14 9.64 -0.23
CA HIS A 30 11.14 10.71 -0.28
C HIS A 30 10.17 10.57 -1.45
N ALA A 31 10.62 10.05 -2.59
CA ALA A 31 9.74 9.89 -3.74
C ALA A 31 8.75 8.72 -3.54
N ASP A 32 9.13 7.67 -2.81
CA ASP A 32 8.20 6.63 -2.34
C ASP A 32 7.14 7.24 -1.39
N LEU A 33 7.53 8.17 -0.51
CA LEU A 33 6.60 8.83 0.42
C LEU A 33 5.54 9.65 -0.32
N GLU A 34 5.97 10.48 -1.29
CA GLU A 34 5.05 11.28 -2.12
C GLU A 34 4.05 10.37 -2.85
N ARG A 35 4.52 9.26 -3.43
CA ARG A 35 3.67 8.29 -4.16
C ARG A 35 2.68 7.55 -3.25
N ALA A 36 3.02 7.34 -1.99
CA ALA A 36 2.15 6.63 -1.06
C ALA A 36 0.93 7.46 -0.64
N GLY A 37 1.01 8.79 -0.73
CA GLY A 37 -0.07 9.69 -0.33
C GLY A 37 -1.42 9.38 -0.99
N ASP A 38 -1.42 9.08 -2.29
CA ASP A 38 -2.64 8.72 -3.02
C ASP A 38 -3.22 7.36 -2.58
N LEU A 39 -2.36 6.40 -2.26
CA LEU A 39 -2.80 5.08 -1.77
C LEU A 39 -3.43 5.19 -0.38
N ILE A 40 -2.86 6.02 0.49
CA ILE A 40 -3.37 6.26 1.84
C ILE A 40 -4.74 6.95 1.78
N ARG A 41 -4.90 7.99 0.94
CA ARG A 41 -6.20 8.66 0.76
C ARG A 41 -7.29 7.68 0.34
N ARG A 42 -7.02 6.86 -0.68
CA ARG A 42 -7.97 5.84 -1.15
C ARG A 42 -8.36 4.85 -0.07
N ALA A 43 -7.44 4.47 0.80
CA ALA A 43 -7.71 3.56 1.91
C ALA A 43 -8.67 4.17 2.95
N LEU A 44 -8.60 5.49 3.16
CA LEU A 44 -9.48 6.21 4.08
C LEU A 44 -10.87 6.49 3.47
N GLU A 45 -10.94 6.78 2.17
CA GLU A 45 -12.21 7.06 1.46
C GLU A 45 -13.08 5.81 1.28
N THR A 46 -12.51 4.61 1.37
CA THR A 46 -13.21 3.33 1.20
C THR A 46 -13.73 2.77 2.53
N SER A 47 -13.55 3.50 3.64
CA SER A 47 -13.92 3.06 5.01
C SER A 47 -15.34 3.42 5.42
#